data_AF-A0A496TIP3-F1
#
_entry.id   AF-A0A496TIP3-F1
#
_cell.length_a   1.000
_cell.length_b   1.000
_cell.length_c   1.000
_cell.angle_alpha   90.00
_cell.angle_beta   90.00
_cell.angle_gamma   90.00
#
_symmetry.space_group_name_H-M   'P 1'
#
loop_
_entity.id
_entity.type
_entity.pdbx_description
1 polymer ?
#
loop_
_entity_poly.entity_id
_entity_poly.type
_entity_poly.pdbx_seq_one_letter_code
_entity_poly.pdbx_strand_id
1 'polypeptide(L)'
;MKIVSVIGARPQFIKAAPLSRSLRSRHQEIILHTGQHYDDNMSQIFFDELQIAPPDYNLGVGSESHAVQTAMMLERIEKVLLDEKPDVVLVYGDT
;
A
#
# COMPACT_ATOMS: atom_id res chain seq x y z
N MET A 1 11.87 -4.45 13.26
CA MET A 1 10.94 -3.31 13.16
C MET A 1 9.76 -3.76 12.33
N LYS A 2 8.56 -3.33 12.71
CA LYS A 2 7.34 -3.48 11.91
C LYS A 2 7.13 -2.20 11.11
N ILE A 3 7.07 -2.35 9.79
CA ILE A 3 6.97 -1.23 8.84
C ILE A 3 5.68 -1.42 8.04
N VAL A 4 4.84 -0.39 7.98
CA VAL A 4 3.67 -0.38 7.08
C VAL A 4 4.00 0.49 5.87
N SER A 5 4.05 -0.13 4.69
CA SER A 5 4.24 0.53 3.40
C SER A 5 2.87 0.80 2.78
N VAL A 6 2.47 2.08 2.67
CA VAL A 6 1.20 2.49 2.07
C VAL A 6 1.41 2.78 0.59
N ILE A 7 0.71 2.03 -0.27
CA ILE A 7 0.77 2.13 -1.73
C ILE A 7 -0.64 2.08 -2.32
N GLY A 8 -0.80 2.50 -3.56
CA GLY A 8 -2.08 2.43 -4.24
C GLY A 8 -2.07 2.82 -5.72
N ALA A 9 -1.01 3.49 -6.20
CA ALA A 9 -0.87 3.83 -7.61
C ALA A 9 0.33 3.12 -8.26
N ARG A 10 0.26 2.90 -9.58
CA ARG A 10 1.30 2.21 -10.36
C ARG A 10 2.74 2.77 -10.14
N PRO A 11 2.99 4.10 -10.12
CA PRO A 11 4.33 4.61 -9.86
C PRO A 11 4.88 4.21 -8.48
N GLN A 12 3.99 4.00 -7.51
CA GLN A 12 4.37 3.60 -6.16
C GLN A 12 4.78 2.12 -6.14
N PHE A 13 4.12 1.23 -6.90
CA PHE A 13 4.53 -0.19 -7.00
C PHE A 13 5.96 -0.32 -7.53
N ILE A 14 6.30 0.42 -8.58
CA ILE A 14 7.64 0.43 -9.18
C ILE A 14 8.70 0.85 -8.15
N LYS A 15 8.42 1.87 -7.35
CA LYS A 15 9.33 2.36 -6.29
C LYS A 15 9.37 1.41 -5.09
N ALA A 16 8.24 0.80 -4.75
CA ALA A 16 8.12 -0.11 -3.62
C ALA A 16 8.85 -1.43 -3.87
N ALA A 17 8.85 -1.95 -5.10
CA ALA A 17 9.44 -3.26 -5.40
C ALA A 17 10.89 -3.48 -4.91
N PRO A 18 11.86 -2.61 -5.28
CA PRO A 18 13.23 -2.79 -4.81
C PRO A 18 13.37 -2.56 -3.30
N LEU A 19 12.58 -1.64 -2.73
CA LEU A 19 12.66 -1.32 -1.31
C LEU A 19 12.05 -2.43 -0.45
N SER A 20 10.88 -2.94 -0.81
CA SER A 20 10.18 -4.04 -0.15
C SER A 20 11.07 -5.28 -0.02
N ARG A 21 11.76 -5.67 -1.11
CA ARG A 21 12.74 -6.77 -1.07
C ARG A 21 13.85 -6.54 -0.05
N SER A 22 14.37 -5.31 0.03
CA SER A 22 15.41 -4.94 0.99
C SER A 22 14.87 -4.95 2.42
N LEU A 23 13.70 -4.35 2.67
CA LEU A 23 13.06 -4.28 3.99
C LEU A 23 12.76 -5.68 4.53
N ARG A 24 12.12 -6.54 3.74
CA ARG A 24 11.73 -7.90 4.15
C ARG A 24 12.91 -8.81 4.49
N SER A 25 14.13 -8.46 4.07
CA SER A 25 15.34 -9.21 4.46
C SER A 25 15.74 -9.01 5.93
N ARG A 26 15.25 -7.96 6.60
CA ARG A 26 15.66 -7.58 7.98
C ARG A 26 14.51 -7.14 8.88
N HIS A 27 13.35 -6.85 8.30
CA HIS A 27 12.21 -6.25 8.97
C HIS A 27 10.92 -6.94 8.57
N GLN A 28 9.90 -6.80 9.40
CA GLN A 28 8.55 -7.20 9.04
C GLN A 28 7.92 -6.03 8.28
N GLU A 29 7.70 -6.21 6.99
CA GLU A 29 6.95 -5.25 6.17
C GLU A 29 5.51 -5.73 6.01
N ILE A 30 4.57 -4.81 6.20
CA ILE A 30 3.15 -4.95 5.90
C ILE A 30 2.86 -4.02 4.72
N ILE A 31 2.38 -4.57 3.62
CA ILE A 31 1.97 -3.81 2.45
C ILE A 31 0.48 -3.49 2.58
N LEU A 32 0.16 -2.21 2.71
CA LEU A 32 -1.21 -1.70 2.74
C LEU A 32 -1.50 -1.03 1.39
N HIS A 33 -2.39 -1.65 0.61
CA HIS A 33 -2.86 -1.14 -0.66
C HIS A 33 -4.16 -0.34 -0.47
N THR A 34 -4.21 0.91 -0.90
CA THR A 34 -5.40 1.76 -0.68
C THR A 34 -6.58 1.41 -1.60
N GLY A 35 -6.36 0.76 -2.74
CA GLY A 35 -7.44 0.22 -3.56
C GLY A 35 -8.27 1.28 -4.29
N GLN A 36 -7.67 2.40 -4.66
CA GLN A 36 -8.35 3.55 -5.29
C GLN A 36 -8.51 3.45 -6.82
N HIS A 37 -7.88 2.46 -7.47
CA HIS A 37 -7.95 2.25 -8.92
C HIS A 37 -9.03 1.23 -9.32
N TYR A 38 -9.59 1.41 -10.52
CA TYR A 38 -10.74 0.66 -11.04
C TYR A 38 -10.46 -0.79 -11.48
N ASP A 39 -9.19 -1.18 -11.68
CA ASP A 39 -8.88 -2.48 -12.28
C ASP A 39 -7.95 -3.30 -11.39
N ASP A 40 -8.55 -4.20 -10.62
CA ASP A 40 -7.84 -5.16 -9.76
C ASP A 40 -6.87 -6.05 -10.58
N ASN A 41 -7.19 -6.35 -11.86
CA ASN A 41 -6.28 -7.10 -12.73
C ASN A 41 -5.03 -6.30 -13.04
N MET A 42 -5.15 -4.98 -13.21
CA MET A 42 -4.01 -4.13 -13.52
C MET A 42 -3.03 -4.07 -12.35
N SER A 43 -3.51 -4.00 -11.11
CA SER A 43 -2.63 -4.07 -9.94
C SER A 43 -1.94 -5.43 -9.85
N GLN A 44 -2.68 -6.54 -9.96
CA GLN A 44 -2.12 -7.89 -9.81
C GLN A 44 -0.95 -8.16 -10.77
N ILE A 45 -1.06 -7.73 -12.04
CA ILE A 45 0.01 -7.88 -13.03
C ILE A 45 1.31 -7.23 -12.55
N PHE A 46 1.26 -6.04 -11.94
CA PHE A 46 2.47 -5.38 -11.44
C PHE A 46 3.06 -6.07 -10.21
N PHE A 47 2.24 -6.61 -9.33
CA PHE A 47 2.74 -7.39 -8.19
C PHE A 47 3.51 -8.63 -8.68
N ASP A 48 2.95 -9.32 -9.67
CA ASP A 48 3.56 -10.52 -10.25
C ASP A 48 4.85 -10.18 -11.04
N GLU A 49 4.79 -9.21 -11.96
CA GLU A 49 5.93 -8.82 -12.80
C GLU A 49 7.09 -8.23 -12.01
N LEU A 50 6.80 -7.44 -10.96
CA LEU A 50 7.82 -6.80 -10.13
C LEU A 50 8.26 -7.68 -8.96
N GLN A 51 7.67 -8.86 -8.80
CA GLN A 51 7.87 -9.80 -7.69
C GLN A 51 7.69 -9.11 -6.33
N ILE A 52 6.61 -8.36 -6.20
CA ILE A 52 6.19 -7.73 -4.94
C ILE A 52 5.29 -8.72 -4.23
N ALA A 53 5.46 -8.88 -2.91
CA ALA A 53 4.54 -9.68 -2.12
C ALA A 53 3.12 -9.10 -2.24
N PRO A 54 2.07 -9.94 -2.30
CA PRO A 54 0.70 -9.46 -2.34
C PRO A 54 0.42 -8.57 -1.12
N PRO A 55 -0.49 -7.59 -1.25
CA PRO A 55 -0.80 -6.70 -0.15
C PRO A 55 -1.40 -7.47 1.02
N ASP A 56 -0.88 -7.23 2.22
CA ASP A 56 -1.41 -7.76 3.48
C ASP A 56 -2.81 -7.17 3.75
N TYR A 57 -3.05 -5.92 3.32
CA TYR A 57 -4.35 -5.25 3.37
C TYR A 57 -4.66 -4.59 2.03
N ASN A 58 -5.86 -4.78 1.51
CA ASN A 58 -6.42 -3.95 0.44
C ASN A 58 -7.66 -3.21 1.00
N LEU A 59 -7.58 -1.88 1.06
CA LEU A 59 -8.61 -1.07 1.68
C LEU A 59 -9.85 -0.89 0.81
N GLY A 60 -9.78 -1.18 -0.50
CA GLY A 60 -10.92 -1.08 -1.41
C GLY A 60 -11.59 0.30 -1.41
N VAL A 61 -10.80 1.38 -1.36
CA VAL A 61 -11.32 2.77 -1.37
C VAL A 61 -12.16 3.03 -2.63
N GLY A 62 -11.83 2.40 -3.75
CA GLY A 62 -12.53 2.56 -5.01
C GLY A 62 -12.36 3.96 -5.58
N SER A 63 -13.15 4.25 -6.61
CA SER A 63 -13.08 5.51 -7.32
C SER A 63 -14.26 6.41 -7.00
N GLU A 64 -13.94 7.61 -6.52
CA GLU A 64 -14.89 8.61 -6.05
C GLU A 64 -14.25 10.00 -6.18
N SER A 65 -14.96 11.06 -5.77
CA SER A 65 -14.34 12.39 -5.64
C SER A 65 -13.12 12.33 -4.71
N HIS A 66 -12.12 13.19 -4.96
CA HIS A 66 -10.89 13.23 -4.17
C HIS A 66 -11.15 13.38 -2.66
N ALA A 67 -12.15 14.20 -2.29
CA ALA A 67 -12.52 14.39 -0.88
C ALA A 67 -13.03 13.10 -0.24
N VAL A 68 -13.90 12.37 -0.95
CA VAL A 68 -14.46 11.10 -0.48
C VAL A 68 -13.38 10.02 -0.39
N GLN A 69 -12.53 9.89 -1.41
CA GLN A 69 -11.39 8.97 -1.38
C GLN A 69 -10.45 9.26 -0.21
N THR A 70 -10.11 10.54 0.01
CA THR A 70 -9.22 10.95 1.10
C THR A 70 -9.82 10.61 2.46
N ALA A 71 -11.11 10.90 2.67
CA ALA A 71 -11.80 10.57 3.91
C ALA A 71 -11.80 9.06 4.19
N MET A 72 -12.12 8.25 3.18
CA MET A 72 -12.09 6.79 3.29
C MET A 72 -10.68 6.24 3.54
N MET A 73 -9.65 6.81 2.89
CA MET A 73 -8.26 6.43 3.15
C MET A 73 -7.87 6.73 4.59
N LEU A 74 -8.17 7.92 5.11
CA LEU A 74 -7.84 8.31 6.49
C LEU A 74 -8.45 7.33 7.50
N GLU A 75 -9.76 7.08 7.42
CA GLU A 75 -10.46 6.15 8.32
C GLU A 75 -9.88 4.73 8.26
N ARG A 76 -9.70 4.20 7.05
CA ARG A 76 -9.32 2.79 6.85
C ARG A 76 -7.83 2.54 7.12
N ILE A 77 -6.96 3.50 6.80
CA ILE A 77 -5.54 3.43 7.17
C ILE A 77 -5.40 3.48 8.68
N GLU A 78 -6.08 4.40 9.37
CA GLU A 78 -6.01 4.53 10.83
C GLU A 78 -6.35 3.21 11.53
N LYS A 79 -7.41 2.53 11.10
CA LYS A 79 -7.78 1.22 11.62
C LYS A 79 -6.62 0.23 11.56
N VAL A 80 -5.96 0.10 10.40
CA VAL A 80 -4.83 -0.82 10.26
C VAL A 80 -3.64 -0.38 11.12
N LEU A 81 -3.35 0.92 11.21
CA LEU A 81 -2.24 1.41 12.01
C LEU A 81 -2.44 1.19 13.52
N LEU A 82 -3.67 1.30 14.02
CA LEU A 82 -4.02 1.04 15.41
C LEU A 82 -3.92 -0.45 15.77
N ASP A 83 -4.29 -1.33 14.83
CA ASP A 83 -4.20 -2.78 14.99
C ASP A 83 -2.74 -3.25 14.90
N GLU A 84 -2.02 -2.81 13.88
CA GLU A 84 -0.65 -3.27 13.61
C GLU A 84 0.41 -2.62 14.48
N LYS A 85 0.20 -1.36 14.90
CA LYS A 85 1.13 -0.56 15.72
C LYS A 85 2.56 -0.59 15.16
N PRO A 86 2.78 -0.14 13.91
CA PRO A 86 4.10 -0.19 13.29
C PRO A 86 5.07 0.81 13.95
N ASP A 87 6.36 0.50 13.88
CA ASP A 87 7.43 1.41 14.28
C ASP A 87 7.59 2.56 13.26
N VAL A 88 7.30 2.28 11.98
CA VAL A 88 7.45 3.22 10.86
C VAL A 88 6.30 3.04 9.88
N VAL A 89 5.75 4.17 9.41
CA VAL A 89 4.87 4.21 8.24
C VAL A 89 5.62 4.83 7.07
N LEU A 90 5.64 4.12 5.95
CA LEU A 90 6.31 4.53 4.72
C LEU A 90 5.28 4.91 3.65
N VAL A 91 5.43 6.11 3.10
CA VAL A 91 4.59 6.66 2.02
C VAL A 91 5.45 7.08 0.83
N TYR A 92 4.87 7.10 -0.37
CA TYR A 92 5.62 7.31 -1.62
C TYR A 92 5.13 8.52 -2.40
N GLY A 93 5.94 9.59 -2.40
CA GLY A 93 5.75 10.76 -3.25
C GLY A 93 4.41 11.46 -3.05
N ASP A 94 3.97 12.14 -4.10
CA ASP A 94 2.81 13.05 -4.19
C ASP A 94 1.99 12.80 -5.47
N THR A 95 2.30 11.70 -6.16
CA THR A 95 1.95 11.44 -7.56
C THR A 95 0.77 10.50 -7.70
#